data_AF-A0A146G0Y9-F1
#
_entry.id   AF-A0A146G0Y9-F1
#
_cell.length_a   1.000
_cell.length_b   1.000
_cell.length_c   1.000
_cell.angle_alpha   90.00
_cell.angle_beta   90.00
_cell.angle_gamma   90.00
#
_symmetry.space_group_name_H-M   'P 1'
#
loop_
_entity.id
_entity.type
_entity.pdbx_description
1 polymer ?
#
loop_
_entity_poly.entity_id
_entity_poly.type
_entity_poly.pdbx_seq_one_letter_code
_entity_poly.pdbx_strand_id
1 'polypeptide(L)'
;MVGDIVLLNDHIFLAGLAGIHPLRGPNSEEFGPRFPPLSDAYDLQLRCNVHKAWAKIVNVESKRRLHEGVYAFVGGPSYETRAECRMLRQLGADLVGMSTVPEIVVARHCGIRVLALSLVTNNAVLSPVPRGDDHRLDGKDVAELGEILQEGKADHQEVLEAGRSAATDMQTIADVFQSGSYGDTIGGR
;
A
#
# COMPACT_ATOMS: atom_id res chain seq x y z
N MET A 1 -6.16 6.67 7.75
CA MET A 1 -5.71 6.69 9.16
C MET A 1 -5.13 5.34 9.50
N VAL A 2 -4.34 5.23 10.57
CA VAL A 2 -3.87 3.91 11.05
C VAL A 2 -5.07 3.00 11.30
N GLY A 3 -4.97 1.77 10.80
CA GLY A 3 -6.02 0.77 10.81
C GLY A 3 -6.95 0.82 9.60
N ASP A 4 -6.95 1.86 8.76
CA ASP A 4 -7.77 1.87 7.54
C ASP A 4 -7.25 0.88 6.50
N ILE A 5 -8.16 0.36 5.68
CA ILE A 5 -7.85 -0.54 4.57
C ILE A 5 -7.82 0.29 3.28
N VAL A 6 -6.83 0.05 2.43
CA VAL A 6 -6.75 0.68 1.12
C VAL A 6 -6.71 -0.37 0.03
N LEU A 7 -7.69 -0.29 -0.86
CA LEU A 7 -7.74 -1.04 -2.10
C LEU A 7 -6.76 -0.42 -3.09
N LEU A 8 -5.82 -1.21 -3.61
CA LEU A 8 -4.84 -0.68 -4.57
C LEU A 8 -5.48 -0.59 -5.95
N ASN A 9 -5.33 0.58 -6.58
CA ASN A 9 -5.77 0.82 -7.96
C ASN A 9 -4.62 1.08 -8.93
N ASP A 10 -3.43 1.38 -8.42
CA ASP A 10 -2.21 1.60 -9.18
C ASP A 10 -0.96 1.43 -8.29
N HIS A 11 0.23 1.44 -8.89
CA HIS A 11 1.50 1.48 -8.16
C HIS A 11 2.57 2.35 -8.82
N ILE A 12 3.52 2.78 -7.99
CA ILE A 12 4.80 3.36 -8.43
C ILE A 12 5.91 2.36 -8.10
N PHE A 13 6.49 1.73 -9.13
CA PHE A 13 7.52 0.70 -8.95
C PHE A 13 8.94 1.28 -9.07
N LEU A 14 9.39 2.03 -8.05
CA LEU A 14 10.68 2.75 -8.11
C LEU A 14 11.88 1.83 -8.38
N ALA A 15 11.93 0.68 -7.71
CA ALA A 15 12.99 -0.31 -7.94
C ALA A 15 12.96 -0.88 -9.37
N GLY A 16 11.75 -1.10 -9.91
CA GLY A 16 11.54 -1.52 -11.29
C GLY A 16 12.06 -0.50 -12.30
N LEU A 17 11.78 0.80 -12.08
CA LEU A 17 12.32 1.89 -12.89
C LEU A 17 13.85 1.95 -12.86
N ALA A 18 14.48 1.58 -11.74
CA ALA A 18 15.93 1.47 -11.59
C ALA A 18 16.53 0.14 -12.12
N GLY A 19 15.71 -0.75 -12.69
CA GLY A 19 16.15 -2.01 -13.29
C GLY A 19 16.18 -3.22 -12.33
N ILE A 20 15.69 -3.08 -11.11
CA ILE A 20 15.40 -4.20 -10.20
C ILE A 20 13.95 -4.63 -10.46
N HIS A 21 13.80 -5.47 -11.48
CA HIS A 21 12.51 -5.87 -12.03
C HIS A 21 12.40 -7.40 -12.13
N PRO A 22 11.31 -8.03 -11.70
CA PRO A 22 11.21 -9.50 -11.65
C PRO A 22 11.26 -10.15 -13.05
N LEU A 23 10.86 -9.42 -14.10
CA LEU A 23 10.92 -9.89 -15.50
C LEU A 23 12.26 -9.62 -16.19
N ARG A 24 13.28 -9.15 -15.45
CA ARG A 24 14.62 -8.94 -16.02
C ARG A 24 15.27 -10.30 -16.32
N GLY A 25 15.94 -10.39 -17.47
CA GLY A 25 16.52 -11.64 -17.98
C GLY A 25 15.76 -12.19 -19.20
N PRO A 26 16.06 -13.41 -19.66
CA PRO A 26 15.31 -14.08 -20.72
C PRO A 26 13.82 -14.22 -20.36
N ASN A 27 12.93 -14.08 -21.35
CA ASN A 27 11.49 -14.31 -21.16
C ASN A 27 11.16 -15.79 -21.29
N SER A 28 10.28 -16.31 -20.43
CA SER A 28 9.61 -17.58 -20.71
C SER A 28 8.24 -17.29 -21.36
N GLU A 29 8.13 -17.61 -22.65
CA GLU A 29 6.92 -17.38 -23.44
C GLU A 29 5.73 -18.25 -23.00
N GLU A 30 5.98 -19.32 -22.24
CA GLU A 30 4.93 -20.17 -21.68
C GLU A 30 4.07 -19.45 -20.63
N PHE A 31 4.64 -18.46 -19.94
CA PHE A 31 3.95 -17.71 -18.90
C PHE A 31 3.32 -16.44 -19.47
N GLY A 32 4.03 -15.72 -20.33
CA GLY A 32 3.56 -14.41 -20.75
C GLY A 32 4.40 -13.70 -21.80
N PRO A 33 3.91 -12.56 -22.29
CA PRO A 33 4.60 -11.77 -23.30
C PRO A 33 5.88 -11.15 -22.73
N ARG A 34 6.83 -10.83 -23.61
CA ARG A 34 8.07 -10.15 -23.21
C ARG A 34 7.82 -8.79 -22.55
N PHE A 35 6.77 -8.09 -22.98
CA PHE A 35 6.43 -6.73 -22.54
C PHE A 35 4.95 -6.70 -22.10
N PRO A 36 4.62 -7.18 -20.90
CA PRO A 36 3.23 -7.15 -20.42
C PRO A 36 2.80 -5.71 -20.11
N PRO A 37 1.59 -5.29 -20.52
CA PRO A 37 1.03 -4.02 -20.07
C PRO A 37 0.67 -4.10 -18.58
N LEU A 38 0.87 -3.00 -17.85
CA LEU A 38 0.52 -2.89 -16.42
C LEU A 38 -0.48 -1.76 -16.12
N SER A 39 -0.92 -1.00 -17.13
CA SER A 39 -1.92 0.08 -16.94
C SER A 39 -3.28 -0.43 -16.48
N ASP A 40 -3.53 -1.74 -16.58
CA ASP A 40 -4.72 -2.44 -16.11
C ASP A 40 -4.38 -3.49 -15.03
N ALA A 41 -3.24 -3.34 -14.34
CA ALA A 41 -2.74 -4.34 -13.40
C ALA A 41 -3.72 -4.68 -12.28
N TYR A 42 -4.64 -3.78 -11.93
CA TYR A 42 -5.60 -3.94 -10.85
C TYR A 42 -7.03 -4.07 -11.41
N ASP A 43 -7.59 -5.28 -11.31
CA ASP A 43 -8.84 -5.62 -11.97
C ASP A 43 -10.03 -4.79 -11.45
N LEU A 44 -10.64 -4.01 -12.34
CA LEU A 44 -11.73 -3.10 -12.00
C LEU A 44 -12.96 -3.84 -11.47
N GLN A 45 -13.27 -5.03 -11.98
CA GLN A 45 -14.43 -5.79 -11.53
C GLN A 45 -14.21 -6.32 -10.12
N LEU A 46 -13.02 -6.86 -9.82
CA LEU A 46 -12.68 -7.30 -8.46
C LEU A 46 -12.73 -6.11 -7.48
N ARG A 47 -12.22 -4.93 -7.88
CA ARG A 47 -12.30 -3.71 -7.07
C ARG A 47 -13.75 -3.29 -6.79
N CYS A 48 -14.61 -3.27 -7.80
CA CYS A 48 -16.04 -3.00 -7.65
C CYS A 48 -16.72 -3.98 -6.67
N ASN A 49 -16.36 -5.26 -6.72
CA ASN A 49 -16.93 -6.27 -5.84
C ASN A 49 -16.51 -6.07 -4.38
N VAL A 50 -15.27 -5.65 -4.14
CA VAL A 50 -14.80 -5.29 -2.78
C VAL A 50 -15.57 -4.10 -2.23
N HIS A 51 -15.80 -3.04 -3.01
CA HIS A 51 -16.62 -1.90 -2.57
C HIS A 51 -18.05 -2.32 -2.20
N LYS A 52 -18.67 -3.18 -3.02
CA LYS A 52 -20.01 -3.74 -2.73
C LYS A 52 -20.02 -4.61 -1.48
N ALA A 53 -18.98 -5.41 -1.26
CA ALA A 53 -18.83 -6.22 -0.04
C ALA A 53 -18.65 -5.32 1.19
N TRP A 54 -17.76 -4.33 1.11
CA TRP A 54 -17.48 -3.40 2.20
C TRP A 54 -18.72 -2.61 2.65
N ALA A 55 -19.54 -2.16 1.70
CA ALA A 55 -20.78 -1.44 2.00
C ALA A 55 -21.77 -2.27 2.85
N LYS A 56 -21.69 -3.61 2.80
CA LYS A 56 -22.51 -4.50 3.63
C LYS A 56 -21.94 -4.69 5.04
N ILE A 57 -20.62 -4.60 5.19
CA ILE A 57 -19.90 -4.90 6.45
C ILE A 57 -19.77 -3.65 7.32
N VAL A 58 -19.56 -2.47 6.71
CA VAL A 58 -19.27 -1.21 7.44
C VAL A 58 -20.39 -0.77 8.40
N ASN A 59 -21.62 -1.25 8.20
CA ASN A 59 -22.78 -0.93 9.03
C ASN A 59 -22.96 -1.87 10.24
N VAL A 60 -22.14 -2.92 10.37
CA VAL A 60 -22.37 -3.98 11.36
C VAL A 60 -21.38 -3.86 12.52
N GLU A 61 -20.07 -3.72 12.27
CA GLU A 61 -19.05 -3.80 13.33
C GLU A 61 -17.79 -2.92 13.14
N SER A 62 -17.45 -2.49 11.93
CA SER A 62 -16.15 -1.85 11.67
C SER A 62 -16.19 -0.32 11.75
N LYS A 63 -15.25 0.26 12.51
CA LYS A 63 -14.98 1.72 12.53
C LYS A 63 -14.01 2.17 11.44
N ARG A 64 -13.50 1.25 10.62
CA ARG A 64 -12.49 1.53 9.59
C ARG A 64 -13.12 2.14 8.36
N ARG A 65 -12.29 2.81 7.56
CA ARG A 65 -12.66 3.23 6.21
C ARG A 65 -11.95 2.35 5.19
N LEU A 66 -12.65 2.08 4.10
CA LEU A 66 -12.06 1.57 2.88
C LEU A 66 -11.73 2.77 1.99
N HIS A 67 -10.47 2.90 1.62
CA HIS A 67 -9.99 3.85 0.62
C HIS A 67 -9.59 3.12 -0.65
N GLU A 68 -9.28 3.88 -1.69
CA GLU A 68 -8.69 3.36 -2.92
C GLU A 68 -7.56 4.29 -3.37
N GLY A 69 -6.39 3.74 -3.73
CA GLY A 69 -5.22 4.58 -3.99
C GLY A 69 -3.98 3.88 -4.52
N VAL A 70 -2.93 4.68 -4.69
CA VAL A 70 -1.66 4.33 -5.35
C VAL A 70 -0.61 3.88 -4.33
N TYR A 71 0.00 2.73 -4.58
CA TYR A 71 1.05 2.16 -3.71
C TYR A 71 2.45 2.37 -4.29
N ALA A 72 3.33 3.04 -3.55
CA ALA A 72 4.75 3.13 -3.90
C ALA A 72 5.53 1.94 -3.33
N PHE A 73 6.21 1.20 -4.20
CA PHE A 73 7.17 0.17 -3.80
C PHE A 73 8.57 0.76 -3.64
N VAL A 74 9.15 0.56 -2.46
CA VAL A 74 10.55 0.88 -2.13
C VAL A 74 11.29 -0.37 -1.66
N GLY A 75 12.62 -0.38 -1.76
CA GLY A 75 13.42 -1.57 -1.45
C GLY A 75 13.56 -1.91 0.03
N GLY A 76 13.41 -0.94 0.94
CA GLY A 76 13.70 -1.13 2.36
C GLY A 76 15.17 -1.51 2.65
N PRO A 77 15.49 -2.03 3.84
CA PRO A 77 14.59 -2.33 4.97
C PRO A 77 14.33 -1.13 5.90
N SER A 78 15.06 -0.02 5.73
CA SER A 78 14.82 1.20 6.49
C SER A 78 13.48 1.83 6.10
N TYR A 79 12.71 2.31 7.08
CA TYR A 79 11.58 3.21 6.81
C TYR A 79 12.06 4.52 6.19
N GLU A 80 11.15 5.18 5.50
CA GLU A 80 11.43 6.37 4.71
C GLU A 80 11.79 7.56 5.60
N THR A 81 12.75 8.35 5.13
CA THR A 81 13.01 9.67 5.68
C THR A 81 11.83 10.61 5.40
N ARG A 82 11.69 11.68 6.21
CA ARG A 82 10.67 12.73 6.00
C ARG A 82 10.72 13.32 4.58
N ALA A 83 11.91 13.39 3.98
CA ALA A 83 12.10 13.88 2.62
C ALA A 83 11.59 12.90 1.56
N GLU A 84 11.89 11.62 1.70
CA GLU A 84 11.38 10.54 0.85
C GLU A 84 9.86 10.45 0.93
N CYS A 85 9.26 10.52 2.13
CA CYS A 85 7.80 10.53 2.28
C CYS A 85 7.16 11.70 1.52
N ARG A 86 7.75 12.91 1.58
CA ARG A 86 7.25 14.06 0.82
C ARG A 86 7.42 13.87 -0.69
N MET A 87 8.54 13.32 -1.13
CA MET A 87 8.79 13.00 -2.53
C MET A 87 7.73 12.03 -3.04
N LEU A 88 7.51 10.90 -2.35
CA LEU A 88 6.51 9.90 -2.74
C LEU A 88 5.11 10.48 -2.81
N ARG A 89 4.73 11.31 -1.82
CA ARG A 89 3.44 12.02 -1.85
C ARG A 89 3.32 12.98 -3.04
N GLN A 90 4.39 13.70 -3.39
CA GLN A 90 4.39 14.58 -4.57
C GLN A 90 4.32 13.81 -5.89
N LEU A 91 4.85 12.58 -5.93
CA LEU A 91 4.71 11.67 -7.06
C LEU A 91 3.32 11.02 -7.16
N GLY A 92 2.43 11.29 -6.19
CA GLY A 92 1.05 10.79 -6.20
C GLY A 92 0.84 9.48 -5.46
N ALA A 93 1.79 9.02 -4.64
CA ALA A 93 1.59 7.85 -3.80
C ALA A 93 0.69 8.15 -2.59
N ASP A 94 -0.27 7.28 -2.34
CA ASP A 94 -1.12 7.29 -1.13
C ASP A 94 -0.53 6.41 -0.03
N LEU A 95 0.18 5.35 -0.41
CA LEU A 95 0.86 4.41 0.48
C LEU A 95 2.30 4.19 0.03
N VAL A 96 3.12 3.72 0.96
CA VAL A 96 4.45 3.19 0.68
C VAL A 96 4.62 1.85 1.39
N GLY A 97 5.35 0.94 0.76
CA GLY A 97 5.86 -0.23 1.46
C GLY A 97 6.85 -1.02 0.61
N MET A 98 7.19 -2.20 1.10
CA MET A 98 8.41 -2.92 0.69
C MET A 98 8.13 -4.27 0.03
N SER A 99 6.90 -4.52 -0.43
CA SER A 99 6.50 -5.80 -1.01
C SER A 99 5.41 -5.63 -2.08
N THR A 100 4.82 -6.74 -2.53
CA THR A 100 3.59 -6.83 -3.31
C THR A 100 3.74 -6.49 -4.80
N VAL A 101 4.38 -5.38 -5.15
CA VAL A 101 4.48 -4.95 -6.56
C VAL A 101 5.21 -5.97 -7.44
N PRO A 102 6.35 -6.56 -7.05
CA PRO A 102 6.99 -7.62 -7.85
C PRO A 102 6.07 -8.81 -8.13
N GLU A 103 5.29 -9.24 -7.13
CA GLU A 103 4.32 -10.34 -7.26
C GLU A 103 3.18 -9.97 -8.21
N ILE A 104 2.67 -8.74 -8.13
CA ILE A 104 1.64 -8.23 -9.05
C ILE A 104 2.16 -8.26 -10.49
N VAL A 105 3.37 -7.78 -10.73
CA VAL A 105 3.98 -7.77 -12.06
C VAL A 105 4.08 -9.18 -12.64
N VAL A 106 4.53 -10.16 -11.84
CA VAL A 106 4.61 -11.57 -12.26
C VAL A 106 3.21 -12.16 -12.50
N ALA A 107 2.24 -11.87 -11.63
CA ALA A 107 0.86 -12.32 -11.81
C ALA A 107 0.26 -11.80 -13.14
N ARG A 108 0.49 -10.52 -13.45
CA ARG A 108 0.05 -9.90 -14.70
C ARG A 108 0.78 -10.44 -15.92
N HIS A 109 2.08 -10.74 -15.81
CA HIS A 109 2.82 -11.47 -16.85
C HIS A 109 2.14 -12.81 -17.17
N CYS A 110 1.70 -13.54 -16.15
CA CYS A 110 0.96 -14.80 -16.27
C CYS A 110 -0.53 -14.66 -16.64
N GLY A 111 -1.03 -13.45 -16.94
CA GLY A 111 -2.45 -13.23 -17.26
C GLY A 111 -3.42 -13.37 -16.07
N ILE A 112 -2.91 -13.41 -14.83
CA ILE A 112 -3.72 -13.54 -13.62
C ILE A 112 -4.38 -12.19 -13.32
N ARG A 113 -5.68 -12.21 -12.98
CA ARG A 113 -6.40 -11.02 -12.48
C ARG A 113 -5.96 -10.74 -11.04
N VAL A 114 -5.65 -9.48 -10.75
CA VAL A 114 -5.11 -9.08 -9.44
C VAL A 114 -6.10 -8.19 -8.70
N LEU A 115 -6.28 -8.51 -7.43
CA LEU A 115 -6.86 -7.67 -6.40
C LEU A 115 -5.81 -7.53 -5.31
N ALA A 116 -5.52 -6.30 -4.87
CA ALA A 116 -4.56 -6.06 -3.80
C ALA A 116 -5.12 -5.06 -2.78
N LEU A 117 -4.91 -5.37 -1.51
CA LEU A 117 -5.35 -4.58 -0.38
C LEU A 117 -4.12 -4.31 0.49
N SER A 118 -4.02 -3.09 1.00
CA SER A 118 -3.03 -2.69 1.99
C SER A 118 -3.74 -2.27 3.27
N LEU A 119 -3.07 -2.48 4.40
CA LEU A 119 -3.49 -1.96 5.68
C LEU A 119 -2.59 -0.79 6.05
N VAL A 120 -3.17 0.35 6.38
CA VAL A 120 -2.41 1.49 6.90
C VAL A 120 -1.97 1.18 8.32
N THR A 121 -0.69 0.86 8.49
CA THR A 121 -0.15 0.43 9.79
C THR A 121 0.46 1.57 10.61
N ASN A 122 0.83 2.66 9.95
CA ASN A 122 1.39 3.86 10.54
C ASN A 122 1.16 5.04 9.56
N ASN A 123 1.26 6.28 10.04
CA ASN A 123 1.24 7.45 9.17
C ASN A 123 2.67 7.91 8.90
N ALA A 124 3.00 8.15 7.63
CA ALA A 124 4.30 8.72 7.26
C ALA A 124 4.47 10.14 7.83
N VAL A 125 5.66 10.44 8.37
CA VAL A 125 5.95 11.78 8.88
C VAL A 125 6.39 12.69 7.75
N LEU A 126 5.54 13.68 7.44
CA LEU A 126 5.80 14.61 6.32
C LEU A 126 6.43 15.92 6.77
N SER A 127 6.24 16.29 8.04
CA SER A 127 6.76 17.55 8.60
C SER A 127 8.29 17.56 8.51
N PRO A 128 8.89 18.67 8.04
CA PRO A 128 10.35 18.80 8.02
C PRO A 128 10.89 18.81 9.45
N VAL A 129 12.14 18.35 9.61
CA VAL A 129 12.85 18.48 10.88
C VAL A 129 13.10 19.98 11.15
N PRO A 130 12.95 20.46 12.39
CA PRO A 130 13.35 21.83 12.73
C PRO A 130 14.80 22.12 12.34
N ARG A 131 15.10 23.37 12.01
CA ARG A 131 16.49 23.78 11.80
C ARG A 131 17.23 23.77 13.15
N GLY A 132 18.55 23.57 13.11
CA GLY A 132 19.36 23.59 14.34
C GLY A 132 19.43 24.96 15.03
N ASP A 133 19.06 26.04 14.33
CA ASP A 133 18.99 27.43 14.82
C ASP A 133 17.55 27.90 15.10
N ASP A 134 16.60 26.97 15.22
CA ASP A 134 15.21 27.30 15.48
C ASP A 134 15.00 27.73 16.94
N HIS A 135 14.53 28.96 17.16
CA HIS A 135 14.25 29.54 18.48
C HIS A 135 13.37 28.65 19.38
N ARG A 136 12.55 27.76 18.82
CA ARG A 136 11.72 26.81 19.59
C ARG A 136 12.56 25.75 20.31
N LEU A 137 13.85 25.63 19.98
CA LEU A 137 14.81 24.72 20.58
C LEU A 137 15.59 25.36 21.74
N ASP A 138 15.49 26.68 21.92
CA ASP A 138 16.25 27.41 22.94
C ASP A 138 15.92 26.90 24.35
N GLY A 139 16.97 26.58 25.12
CA GLY A 139 16.84 26.09 26.49
C GLY A 139 16.39 24.63 26.63
N LYS A 140 16.20 23.89 25.53
CA LYS A 140 15.87 22.47 25.56
C LYS A 140 17.08 21.60 25.84
N ASP A 141 16.91 20.59 26.68
CA ASP A 141 17.93 19.58 26.90
C ASP A 141 17.92 18.48 25.81
N VAL A 142 18.88 17.55 25.90
CA VAL A 142 19.05 16.47 24.91
C VAL A 142 17.82 15.56 24.83
N ALA A 143 17.12 15.32 25.95
CA ALA A 143 15.94 14.46 25.98
C ALA A 143 14.75 15.16 25.31
N GLU A 144 14.51 16.42 25.62
CA GLU A 144 13.46 17.24 25.00
C GLU A 144 13.66 17.41 23.49
N LEU A 145 14.90 17.59 23.04
CA LEU A 145 15.23 17.60 21.61
C LEU A 145 14.97 16.24 20.96
N GLY A 146 15.21 15.15 21.70
CA GLY A 146 14.90 13.79 21.29
C GLY A 146 13.41 13.59 21.04
N GLU A 147 12.54 14.05 21.94
CA GLU A 147 11.08 13.92 21.83
C GLU A 147 10.52 14.57 20.56
N ILE A 148 11.02 15.77 20.21
CA ILE A 148 10.64 16.48 18.97
C ILE A 148 10.91 15.64 17.72
N LEU A 149 11.99 14.85 17.74
CA LEU A 149 12.36 13.98 16.63
C LEU A 149 11.59 12.65 16.62
N GLN A 150 11.18 12.16 17.80
CA GLN A 150 10.43 10.91 17.95
C GLN A 150 8.98 11.02 17.52
N GLU A 151 8.41 12.23 17.50
CA GLU A 151 7.02 12.45 17.08
C GLU A 151 6.76 11.87 15.66
N GLY A 152 5.93 10.81 15.64
CA GLY A 152 5.47 10.12 14.43
C GLY A 152 6.45 9.09 13.84
N LYS A 153 7.61 8.80 14.48
CA LYS A 153 8.52 7.78 13.95
C LYS A 153 7.83 6.43 13.83
N ALA A 154 7.97 5.80 12.67
CA ALA A 154 7.45 4.45 12.44
C ALA A 154 8.18 3.45 13.32
N ASP A 155 7.41 2.58 13.98
CA ASP A 155 7.91 1.45 14.76
C ASP A 155 7.29 0.14 14.26
N HIS A 156 8.08 -0.92 14.23
CA HIS A 156 7.63 -2.24 13.80
C HIS A 156 6.58 -2.84 14.74
N GLN A 157 6.61 -2.52 16.04
CA GLN A 157 5.58 -3.03 16.96
C GLN A 157 4.19 -2.45 16.64
N GLU A 158 4.10 -1.15 16.34
CA GLU A 158 2.86 -0.49 15.90
C GLU A 158 2.26 -1.20 14.68
N VAL A 159 3.11 -1.58 13.72
CA VAL A 159 2.71 -2.31 12.52
C VAL A 159 2.05 -3.64 12.84
N LEU A 160 2.62 -4.41 13.77
CA LEU A 160 2.09 -5.71 14.17
C LEU A 160 0.75 -5.57 14.92
N GLU A 161 0.60 -4.55 15.75
CA GLU A 161 -0.63 -4.29 16.50
C GLU A 161 -1.78 -3.87 15.59
N ALA A 162 -1.52 -2.93 14.66
CA ALA A 162 -2.48 -2.53 13.64
C ALA A 162 -2.90 -3.74 12.78
N GLY A 163 -1.93 -4.57 12.37
CA GLY A 163 -2.14 -5.81 11.63
C GLY A 163 -3.11 -6.77 12.32
N ARG A 164 -2.87 -7.08 13.59
CA ARG A 164 -3.76 -7.98 14.37
C ARG A 164 -5.17 -7.40 14.51
N SER A 165 -5.27 -6.09 14.73
CA SER A 165 -6.57 -5.43 14.91
C SER A 165 -7.42 -5.46 13.64
N ALA A 166 -6.80 -5.43 12.46
CA ALA A 166 -7.50 -5.41 11.17
C ALA A 166 -7.70 -6.79 10.53
N ALA A 167 -7.09 -7.84 11.09
CA ALA A 167 -7.16 -9.20 10.56
C ALA A 167 -8.62 -9.70 10.40
N THR A 168 -9.48 -9.43 11.40
CA THR A 168 -10.90 -9.84 11.35
C THR A 168 -11.65 -9.15 10.21
N ASP A 169 -11.42 -7.86 9.98
CA ASP A 169 -12.09 -7.11 8.91
C ASP A 169 -11.60 -7.59 7.53
N MET A 170 -10.28 -7.82 7.39
CA MET A 170 -9.69 -8.37 6.18
C MET A 170 -10.19 -9.78 5.87
N GLN A 171 -10.32 -10.63 6.88
CA GLN A 171 -10.92 -11.97 6.75
C GLN A 171 -12.39 -11.88 6.33
N THR A 172 -13.15 -10.98 6.94
CA THR A 172 -14.57 -10.78 6.60
C THR A 172 -14.74 -10.31 5.15
N ILE A 173 -13.88 -9.39 4.68
CA ILE A 173 -13.86 -8.99 3.27
C ILE A 173 -13.61 -10.21 2.38
N ALA A 174 -12.60 -11.04 2.71
CA ALA A 174 -12.27 -12.23 1.94
C ALA A 174 -13.44 -13.22 1.89
N ASP A 175 -14.09 -13.48 3.03
CA ASP A 175 -15.21 -14.41 3.14
C ASP A 175 -16.44 -13.91 2.38
N VAL A 176 -16.78 -12.62 2.47
CA VAL A 176 -17.89 -12.00 1.70
C VAL A 176 -17.56 -11.98 0.20
N PHE A 177 -16.31 -11.76 -0.17
CA PHE A 177 -15.86 -11.78 -1.55
C PHE A 177 -15.95 -13.19 -2.17
N GLN A 178 -15.62 -14.24 -1.40
CA GLN A 178 -15.70 -15.64 -1.83
C GLN A 178 -17.13 -16.19 -1.85
N SER A 179 -17.96 -15.81 -0.87
CA SER A 179 -19.35 -16.29 -0.75
C SER A 179 -20.31 -15.56 -1.69
N GLY A 180 -20.01 -14.32 -2.06
CA GLY A 180 -20.69 -13.65 -3.16
C GLY A 180 -20.30 -14.30 -4.47
N SER A 181 -21.24 -14.97 -5.15
CA SER A 181 -21.10 -15.29 -6.58
C SER A 181 -21.03 -13.99 -7.37
N TYR A 182 -19.87 -13.34 -7.38
CA TYR A 182 -19.51 -12.31 -8.34
C TYR A 182 -18.87 -12.92 -9.60
N GLY A 183 -19.13 -14.22 -9.81
CA GLY A 183 -18.97 -14.88 -11.09
C GLY A 183 -20.08 -14.46 -12.04
N ASP A 184 -19.68 -14.21 -13.29
CA ASP A 184 -20.52 -14.13 -14.48
C ASP A 184 -21.46 -12.95 -14.63
N THR A 185 -20.91 -11.83 -15.10
CA THR A 185 -21.51 -10.90 -16.08
C THR A 185 -20.39 -9.91 -16.42
N ILE A 186 -19.81 -9.83 -17.63
CA ILE A 186 -20.38 -9.72 -18.98
C ILE A 186 -19.40 -10.37 -19.97
N GLY A 187 -19.95 -10.99 -21.03
CA GLY A 187 -19.22 -11.73 -22.05
C GLY A 187 -18.23 -10.94 -22.91
N GLY A 188 -17.35 -11.74 -23.50
CA GLY A 188 -16.43 -11.50 -24.63
C GLY A 188 -16.20 -10.09 -25.15
N ARG A 189 -14.93 -9.71 -25.19
CA ARG A 189 -14.17 -9.57 -26.44
C ARG A 189 -12.69 -9.76 -26.18
#